data_AF-A0A9P8IN76-F1
#
_entry.id   AF-A0A9P8IN76-F1
#
_cell.length_a   1.000
_cell.length_b   1.000
_cell.length_c   1.000
_cell.angle_alpha   90.00
_cell.angle_beta   90.00
_cell.angle_gamma   90.00
#
_symmetry.space_group_name_H-M   'P 1'
#
loop_
_entity.id
_entity.type
_entity.pdbx_description
1 polymer ?
#
loop_
_entity_poly.entity_id
_entity_poly.type
_entity_poly.pdbx_seq_one_letter_code
_entity_poly.pdbx_strand_id
1 'polypeptide(L)'
;MPPYPAELKTWWLGIGYEALKQLVNGESDDLDSRQCGFAQQMQTRLLAFDNDQTIQASIQTAWPAIRAARGVDYDANSRKNSKYIASNIFRKPHDGGIDFERAMDGLGYLDAIEIRRLRLLEATHAAMETISPTESQLQMLQELDRTSTANFRLLHAGFRAFILIEELTKDPECRKEIPQIMGIFNALVPSDVFLEDEDDVDPTPHSPGLRDSVRFSVFEHLMSDQPFSPQQQEIIKMKLSGWCEVPGYPQARDAMVRYCEEFKKLEGVCLAIMSDLERKSFRVGPYHVSSTTSSTVFNTDNSRSSGFSANTTQSASAIFTLATSNDNQGSAPTTPLSPWVVSTSHPLLKGMPGREMSPAKTDGALFSQDLSASPVLSYPDNLSKTEFFQHPFTRKLDMLPVEQATLGLVLPREIDSRDF
;
A
#
# COMPACT_ATOMS: atom_id res chain seq x y z
N MET A 1 7.17 5.28 13.75
CA MET A 1 6.16 5.74 12.75
C MET A 1 6.88 6.19 11.51
N PRO A 2 6.49 5.68 10.31
CA PRO A 2 7.20 5.97 9.07
C PRO A 2 7.24 7.47 8.76
N PRO A 3 8.22 7.94 7.96
CA PRO A 3 8.34 9.33 7.57
C PRO A 3 7.19 9.76 6.67
N TYR A 4 6.63 10.94 6.92
CA TYR A 4 5.52 11.49 6.14
C TYR A 4 6.00 12.18 4.85
N PRO A 5 5.12 12.39 3.85
CA PRO A 5 5.51 13.02 2.59
C PRO A 5 6.23 14.37 2.74
N ALA A 6 5.81 15.21 3.69
CA ALA A 6 6.46 16.50 3.92
C ALA A 6 7.88 16.38 4.51
N GLU A 7 8.13 15.36 5.33
CA GLU A 7 9.44 15.04 5.90
C GLU A 7 10.37 14.52 4.80
N LEU A 8 9.88 13.56 4.00
CA LEU A 8 10.62 13.04 2.85
C LEU A 8 10.94 14.13 1.83
N LYS A 9 10.01 15.03 1.53
CA LYS A 9 10.27 16.19 0.65
C LYS A 9 11.38 17.07 1.22
N THR A 10 11.36 17.32 2.53
CA THR A 10 12.40 18.13 3.20
C THR A 10 13.77 17.46 3.07
N TRP A 11 13.82 16.14 3.24
CA TRP A 11 15.06 15.37 3.09
C TRP A 11 15.57 15.37 1.65
N TRP A 12 14.72 15.05 0.67
CA TRP A 12 15.08 14.97 -0.74
C TRP A 12 15.55 16.30 -1.32
N LEU A 13 14.89 17.41 -0.94
CA LEU A 13 15.27 18.75 -1.39
C LEU A 13 16.41 19.36 -0.57
N GLY A 14 16.86 18.67 0.47
CA GLY A 14 18.00 19.05 1.31
C GLY A 14 19.15 18.06 1.15
N ILE A 15 19.27 17.14 2.11
CA ILE A 15 20.36 16.15 2.20
C ILE A 15 20.45 15.29 0.93
N GLY A 16 19.30 14.84 0.41
CA GLY A 16 19.23 13.94 -0.75
C GLY A 16 19.44 14.62 -2.11
N TYR A 17 19.60 15.95 -2.17
CA TYR A 17 19.53 16.69 -3.43
C TYR A 17 20.65 16.33 -4.41
N GLU A 18 21.87 16.09 -3.92
CA GLU A 18 22.99 15.70 -4.77
C GLU A 18 22.81 14.31 -5.39
N ALA A 19 22.20 13.36 -4.66
CA ALA A 19 21.85 12.06 -5.21
C ALA A 19 20.82 12.20 -6.35
N LEU A 20 19.87 13.13 -6.23
CA LEU A 20 18.90 13.42 -7.29
C LEU A 20 19.57 14.02 -8.53
N LYS A 21 20.54 14.93 -8.37
CA LYS A 21 21.31 15.47 -9.50
C LYS A 21 22.07 14.37 -10.24
N GLN A 22 22.69 13.45 -9.50
CA GLN A 22 23.40 12.31 -10.08
C GLN A 22 22.45 11.38 -10.83
N LEU A 23 21.27 11.09 -10.26
CA LEU A 23 20.24 10.26 -10.90
C LEU A 23 19.80 10.82 -12.25
N VAL A 24 19.58 12.14 -12.33
CA VAL A 24 19.07 12.79 -13.54
C VAL A 24 20.17 13.23 -14.50
N ASN A 25 21.43 13.02 -14.16
CA ASN A 25 22.53 13.38 -15.05
C ASN A 25 22.53 12.46 -16.26
N GLY A 26 22.25 13.03 -17.44
CA GLY A 26 22.21 12.33 -18.72
C GLY A 26 23.51 12.40 -19.51
N GLU A 27 24.60 12.94 -18.96
CA GLU A 27 25.89 13.05 -19.68
C GLU A 27 26.47 11.71 -20.13
N SER A 28 26.09 10.61 -19.48
CA SER A 28 26.48 9.24 -19.82
C SER A 28 25.46 8.51 -20.71
N ASP A 29 24.44 9.21 -21.21
CA ASP A 29 23.31 8.56 -21.84
C ASP A 29 23.59 8.36 -23.33
N ASP A 30 23.90 7.11 -23.67
CA ASP A 30 24.19 6.72 -25.04
C ASP A 30 22.95 6.65 -25.95
N LEU A 31 21.74 6.73 -25.37
CA LEU A 31 20.48 6.52 -26.08
C LEU A 31 19.52 7.72 -25.94
N ASP A 32 18.91 8.10 -27.06
CA ASP A 32 17.76 9.00 -27.12
C ASP A 32 16.47 8.24 -26.73
N SER A 33 15.52 8.95 -26.13
CA SER A 33 14.12 8.55 -25.88
C SER A 33 13.42 7.80 -27.01
N ARG A 34 13.82 8.03 -28.27
CA ARG A 34 13.24 7.36 -29.45
C ARG A 34 13.92 6.05 -29.82
N GLN A 35 15.05 5.73 -29.21
CA GLN A 35 15.87 4.58 -29.54
C GLN A 35 15.46 3.34 -28.72
N CYS A 36 15.56 2.18 -29.35
CA CYS A 36 15.34 0.91 -28.67
C CYS A 36 16.35 0.75 -27.54
N GLY A 37 15.87 0.40 -26.35
CA GLY A 37 16.71 0.23 -25.15
C GLY A 37 16.72 1.42 -24.19
N PHE A 38 16.21 2.60 -24.59
CA PHE A 38 16.12 3.77 -23.70
C PHE A 38 15.34 3.46 -22.42
N ALA A 39 14.13 2.90 -22.56
CA ALA A 39 13.31 2.47 -21.43
C ALA A 39 14.06 1.52 -20.48
N GLN A 40 14.82 0.56 -21.03
CA GLN A 40 15.59 -0.39 -20.23
C GLN A 40 16.77 0.28 -19.51
N GLN A 41 17.44 1.24 -20.15
CA GLN A 41 18.50 2.04 -19.54
C GLN A 41 17.95 2.87 -18.37
N MET A 42 16.82 3.57 -18.58
CA MET A 42 16.15 4.35 -17.54
C MET A 42 15.68 3.48 -16.38
N GLN A 43 15.09 2.32 -16.68
CA GLN A 43 14.66 1.37 -15.66
C GLN A 43 15.84 0.87 -14.83
N THR A 44 16.95 0.50 -15.47
CA THR A 44 18.16 0.02 -14.79
C THR A 44 18.73 1.10 -13.86
N ARG A 45 18.78 2.35 -14.35
CA ARG A 45 19.26 3.49 -13.55
C ARG A 45 18.37 3.74 -12.34
N LEU A 46 17.05 3.79 -12.53
CA LEU A 46 16.10 4.01 -11.45
C LEU A 46 16.15 2.89 -10.42
N LEU A 47 16.23 1.63 -10.86
CA LEU A 47 16.35 0.49 -9.95
C LEU A 47 17.65 0.55 -9.13
N ALA A 48 18.78 0.91 -9.75
CA ALA A 48 20.04 1.06 -9.01
C ALA A 48 19.93 2.15 -7.93
N PHE A 49 19.27 3.26 -8.24
CA PHE A 49 19.04 4.36 -7.31
C PHE A 49 18.07 3.98 -6.17
N ASP A 50 16.95 3.35 -6.51
CA ASP A 50 15.90 2.97 -5.54
C ASP A 50 16.41 1.93 -4.53
N ASN A 51 17.37 1.08 -4.94
CA ASN A 51 17.99 0.05 -4.12
C ASN A 51 19.32 0.51 -3.47
N ASP A 52 19.66 1.79 -3.52
CA ASP A 52 20.89 2.29 -2.91
C ASP A 52 20.76 2.31 -1.37
N GLN A 53 21.45 1.35 -0.73
CA GLN A 53 21.46 1.19 0.72
C GLN A 53 22.03 2.42 1.46
N THR A 54 22.92 3.18 0.83
CA THR A 54 23.51 4.37 1.44
C THR A 54 22.48 5.50 1.55
N ILE A 55 21.65 5.66 0.52
CA ILE A 55 20.52 6.60 0.51
C ILE A 55 19.50 6.16 1.58
N GLN A 56 19.12 4.89 1.59
CA GLN A 56 18.14 4.35 2.55
C GLN A 56 18.59 4.55 4.00
N ALA A 57 19.84 4.20 4.32
CA ALA A 57 20.40 4.39 5.66
C ALA A 57 20.50 5.88 6.05
N SER A 58 20.80 6.75 5.07
CA SER A 58 20.86 8.20 5.31
C SER A 58 19.48 8.81 5.58
N ILE A 59 18.41 8.30 4.95
CA ILE A 59 17.04 8.72 5.24
C ILE A 59 16.67 8.30 6.66
N GLN A 60 16.87 7.02 6.99
CA GLN A 60 16.58 6.43 8.31
C GLN A 60 17.26 7.22 9.44
N THR A 61 18.52 7.61 9.25
CA THR A 61 19.28 8.36 10.26
C THR A 61 18.77 9.81 10.44
N ALA A 62 18.32 10.45 9.36
CA ALA A 62 18.04 11.90 9.36
C ALA A 62 16.59 12.25 9.70
N TRP A 63 15.64 11.37 9.40
CA TRP A 63 14.22 11.74 9.47
C TRP A 63 13.71 12.08 10.88
N PRO A 64 14.18 11.48 12.00
CA PRO A 64 13.71 11.86 13.33
C PRO A 64 14.05 13.32 13.67
N ALA A 65 15.23 13.79 13.25
CA ALA A 65 15.65 15.18 13.42
C ALA A 65 14.82 16.12 12.54
N ILE A 66 14.49 15.70 11.30
CA ILE A 66 13.62 16.47 10.40
C ILE A 66 12.22 16.61 11.01
N ARG A 67 11.62 15.51 11.51
CA ARG A 67 10.32 15.52 12.18
C ARG A 67 10.31 16.50 13.35
N ALA A 68 11.31 16.40 14.24
CA ALA A 68 11.44 17.28 15.39
C ALA A 68 11.56 18.76 14.98
N ALA A 69 12.36 19.07 13.94
CA ALA A 69 12.53 20.43 13.45
C ALA A 69 11.26 21.02 12.81
N ARG A 70 10.42 20.18 12.17
CA ARG A 70 9.15 20.63 11.60
C ARG A 70 8.14 21.04 12.66
N GLY A 71 8.15 20.38 13.83
CA GLY A 71 7.23 20.67 14.92
C GLY A 71 5.75 20.45 14.58
N VAL A 72 5.46 19.64 13.56
CA VAL A 72 4.10 19.27 13.17
C VAL A 72 3.71 17.99 13.88
N ASP A 73 2.69 18.08 14.72
CA ASP A 73 2.10 16.92 15.40
C ASP A 73 1.00 16.32 14.53
N TYR A 74 1.39 15.38 13.66
CA TYR A 74 0.44 14.68 12.78
C TYR A 74 -0.51 13.75 13.56
N ASP A 75 -0.06 13.23 14.70
CA ASP A 75 -0.79 12.30 15.56
C ASP A 75 -1.77 12.98 16.53
N ALA A 76 -1.78 14.32 16.54
CA ALA A 76 -2.77 15.12 17.23
C ALA A 76 -4.22 14.76 16.82
N ASN A 77 -5.19 15.32 17.54
CA ASN A 77 -6.63 15.06 17.38
C ASN A 77 -7.08 14.90 15.90
N SER A 78 -7.30 13.64 15.49
CA SER A 78 -7.64 13.24 14.11
C SER A 78 -8.86 13.98 13.58
N ARG A 79 -9.89 14.20 14.41
CA ARG A 79 -11.11 14.91 14.01
C ARG A 79 -10.85 16.38 13.71
N LYS A 80 -10.01 17.03 14.52
CA LYS A 80 -9.58 18.42 14.28
C LYS A 80 -8.76 18.49 12.98
N ASN A 81 -7.86 17.53 12.77
CA ASN A 81 -7.03 17.44 11.57
C ASN A 81 -7.90 17.23 10.32
N SER A 82 -8.88 16.30 10.33
CA SER A 82 -9.81 16.07 9.21
C SER A 82 -10.60 17.33 8.82
N LYS A 83 -11.09 18.09 9.81
CA LYS A 83 -11.79 19.36 9.52
C LYS A 83 -10.85 20.39 8.92
N TYR A 84 -9.65 20.47 9.49
CA TYR A 84 -8.63 21.42 9.06
C TYR A 84 -8.17 21.15 7.62
N ILE A 85 -7.81 19.91 7.26
CA ILE A 85 -7.40 19.54 5.90
C ILE A 85 -8.50 19.83 4.87
N ALA A 86 -9.76 19.49 5.18
CA ALA A 86 -10.87 19.64 4.24
C ALA A 86 -11.30 21.10 4.01
N SER A 87 -10.96 21.99 4.95
CA SER A 87 -11.33 23.41 4.91
C SER A 87 -10.19 24.32 4.46
N ASN A 88 -8.93 23.91 4.63
CA ASN A 88 -7.78 24.77 4.40
C ASN A 88 -6.82 24.25 3.32
N ILE A 89 -6.72 22.93 3.10
CA ILE A 89 -5.73 22.34 2.19
C ILE A 89 -6.42 21.77 0.95
N PHE A 90 -7.27 20.75 1.14
CA PHE A 90 -8.03 20.11 0.06
C PHE A 90 -9.46 20.69 0.01
N ARG A 91 -9.56 21.95 -0.41
CA ARG A 91 -10.80 22.73 -0.41
C ARG A 91 -11.69 22.34 -1.59
N LYS A 92 -12.96 22.75 -1.57
CA LYS A 92 -13.83 22.50 -2.73
C LYS A 92 -13.26 23.20 -3.97
N PRO A 93 -13.55 22.72 -5.20
CA PRO A 93 -13.05 23.36 -6.42
C PRO A 93 -13.38 24.86 -6.50
N HIS A 94 -14.60 25.26 -6.11
CA HIS A 94 -15.03 26.66 -6.07
C HIS A 94 -14.39 27.49 -4.94
N ASP A 95 -13.79 26.82 -3.95
CA ASP A 95 -13.10 27.44 -2.81
C ASP A 95 -11.57 27.47 -3.02
N GLY A 96 -11.11 27.38 -4.28
CA GLY A 96 -9.69 27.44 -4.63
C GLY A 96 -8.95 26.10 -4.60
N GLY A 97 -9.67 24.97 -4.59
CA GLY A 97 -9.08 23.65 -4.81
C GLY A 97 -7.97 23.27 -3.82
N ILE A 98 -6.86 22.74 -4.34
CA ILE A 98 -5.70 22.32 -3.56
C ILE A 98 -4.83 23.54 -3.22
N ASP A 99 -4.50 23.70 -1.94
CA ASP A 99 -3.39 24.54 -1.50
C ASP A 99 -2.07 23.76 -1.65
N PHE A 100 -1.39 23.92 -2.78
CA PHE A 100 -0.18 23.16 -3.13
C PHE A 100 1.01 23.41 -2.19
N GLU A 101 1.07 24.58 -1.54
CA GLU A 101 2.13 24.88 -0.58
C GLU A 101 2.00 24.00 0.68
N ARG A 102 0.77 23.65 1.05
CA ARG A 102 0.46 22.87 2.25
C ARG A 102 0.06 21.43 1.94
N ALA A 103 -0.02 21.05 0.67
CA ALA A 103 -0.54 19.76 0.24
C ALA A 103 0.24 18.58 0.83
N MET A 104 1.58 18.68 0.92
CA MET A 104 2.42 17.63 1.51
C MET A 104 2.15 17.43 3.00
N ASP A 105 1.89 18.51 3.75
CA ASP A 105 1.47 18.40 5.15
C ASP A 105 0.06 17.81 5.26
N GLY A 106 -0.84 18.19 4.34
CA GLY A 106 -2.17 17.60 4.22
C GLY A 106 -2.13 16.09 4.03
N LEU A 107 -1.22 15.59 3.17
CA LEU A 107 -0.99 14.16 3.00
C LEU A 107 -0.45 13.51 4.29
N GLY A 108 0.50 14.14 4.97
CA GLY A 108 1.01 13.63 6.26
C GLY A 108 -0.11 13.45 7.31
N TYR A 109 -1.04 14.39 7.42
CA TYR A 109 -2.21 14.22 8.30
C TYR A 109 -3.11 13.07 7.87
N LEU A 110 -3.31 12.87 6.57
CA LEU A 110 -4.15 11.78 6.05
C LEU A 110 -3.50 10.41 6.31
N ASP A 111 -2.21 10.30 6.07
CA ASP A 111 -1.45 9.08 6.33
C ASP A 111 -1.44 8.76 7.85
N ALA A 112 -1.32 9.77 8.71
CA ALA A 112 -1.41 9.58 10.17
C ALA A 112 -2.80 9.09 10.63
N ILE A 113 -3.87 9.62 10.03
CA ILE A 113 -5.24 9.15 10.29
C ILE A 113 -5.39 7.68 9.87
N GLU A 114 -4.80 7.28 8.74
CA GLU A 114 -4.84 5.90 8.27
C GLU A 114 -4.04 4.96 9.16
N ILE A 115 -2.83 5.32 9.55
CA ILE A 115 -2.02 4.52 10.48
C ILE A 115 -2.79 4.28 11.78
N ARG A 116 -3.45 5.32 12.32
CA ARG A 116 -4.32 5.18 13.49
C ARG A 116 -5.50 4.24 13.25
N ARG A 117 -6.15 4.32 12.09
CA ARG A 117 -7.26 3.44 11.72
C ARG A 117 -6.81 1.99 11.66
N LEU A 118 -5.68 1.70 11.01
CA LEU A 118 -5.14 0.35 10.86
C LEU A 118 -4.75 -0.24 12.22
N ARG A 119 -4.04 0.53 13.07
CA ARG A 119 -3.72 0.12 14.45
C ARG A 119 -4.97 -0.16 15.28
N LEU A 120 -6.02 0.64 15.13
CA LEU A 120 -7.27 0.44 15.84
C LEU A 120 -8.00 -0.83 15.37
N LEU A 121 -8.00 -1.10 14.07
CA LEU A 121 -8.55 -2.34 13.51
C LEU A 121 -7.79 -3.55 14.03
N GLU A 122 -6.46 -3.53 13.97
CA GLU A 122 -5.60 -4.59 14.48
C GLU A 122 -5.85 -4.88 15.97
N ALA A 123 -5.85 -3.85 16.81
CA ALA A 123 -6.15 -4.00 18.23
C ALA A 123 -7.58 -4.54 18.48
N THR A 124 -8.54 -4.12 17.67
CA THR A 124 -9.93 -4.61 17.76
C THR A 124 -10.03 -6.08 17.34
N HIS A 125 -9.33 -6.48 16.27
CA HIS A 125 -9.28 -7.87 15.82
C HIS A 125 -8.63 -8.78 16.87
N ALA A 126 -7.51 -8.37 17.46
CA ALA A 126 -6.88 -9.08 18.57
C ALA A 126 -7.83 -9.20 19.78
N ALA A 127 -8.58 -8.16 20.11
CA ALA A 127 -9.59 -8.20 21.16
C ALA A 127 -10.73 -9.19 20.83
N MET A 128 -11.16 -9.27 19.57
CA MET A 128 -12.22 -10.18 19.11
C MET A 128 -11.83 -11.67 19.17
N GLU A 129 -10.54 -12.01 19.20
CA GLU A 129 -10.12 -13.40 19.43
C GLU A 129 -10.49 -13.89 20.83
N THR A 130 -10.56 -12.97 21.79
CA THR A 130 -10.89 -13.29 23.19
C THR A 130 -12.40 -13.24 23.49
N ILE A 131 -13.19 -12.60 22.62
CA ILE A 131 -14.62 -12.37 22.82
C ILE A 131 -15.35 -12.52 21.51
N SER A 132 -16.43 -13.31 21.48
CA SER A 132 -17.36 -13.30 20.35
C SER A 132 -18.13 -11.97 20.30
N PRO A 133 -17.83 -11.07 19.33
CA PRO A 133 -18.63 -9.86 19.12
C PRO A 133 -20.02 -10.25 18.61
N THR A 134 -20.98 -9.33 18.69
CA THR A 134 -22.29 -9.55 18.07
C THR A 134 -22.11 -9.63 16.55
N GLU A 135 -22.86 -10.51 15.87
CA GLU A 135 -22.83 -10.63 14.41
C GLU A 135 -23.03 -9.29 13.69
N SER A 136 -23.90 -8.43 14.22
CA SER A 136 -24.13 -7.08 13.71
C SER A 136 -22.91 -6.14 13.84
N GLN A 137 -22.14 -6.25 14.92
CA GLN A 137 -20.92 -5.47 15.13
C GLN A 137 -19.83 -5.91 14.14
N LEU A 138 -19.69 -7.23 13.93
CA LEU A 138 -18.74 -7.79 12.98
C LEU A 138 -19.05 -7.36 11.54
N GLN A 139 -20.30 -7.49 11.10
CA GLN A 139 -20.72 -7.08 9.76
C GLN A 139 -20.52 -5.58 9.54
N MET A 140 -20.86 -4.76 10.54
CA MET A 140 -20.65 -3.31 10.46
C MET A 140 -19.17 -2.94 10.37
N LEU A 141 -18.32 -3.59 11.17
CA LEU A 141 -16.88 -3.36 11.16
C LEU A 141 -16.27 -3.73 9.81
N GLN A 142 -16.63 -4.90 9.26
CA GLN A 142 -16.16 -5.35 7.94
C GLN A 142 -16.57 -4.41 6.81
N GLU A 143 -17.82 -3.94 6.82
CA GLU A 143 -18.28 -3.02 5.77
C GLU A 143 -17.65 -1.63 5.90
N LEU A 144 -17.48 -1.13 7.13
CA LEU A 144 -16.75 0.12 7.38
C LEU A 144 -15.28 0.00 6.99
N ASP A 145 -14.64 -1.13 7.26
CA ASP A 145 -13.27 -1.40 6.84
C ASP A 145 -13.17 -1.38 5.30
N ARG A 146 -13.99 -2.19 4.63
CA ARG A 146 -14.02 -2.29 3.17
C ARG A 146 -14.24 -0.94 2.49
N THR A 147 -15.21 -0.16 2.96
CA THR A 147 -15.56 1.15 2.37
C THR A 147 -14.50 2.21 2.67
N SER A 148 -14.00 2.26 3.91
CA SER A 148 -12.93 3.20 4.27
C SER A 148 -11.66 2.92 3.48
N THR A 149 -11.24 1.66 3.36
CA THR A 149 -10.07 1.25 2.58
C THR A 149 -10.21 1.65 1.10
N ALA A 150 -11.39 1.45 0.51
CA ALA A 150 -11.65 1.87 -0.87
C ALA A 150 -11.58 3.40 -1.04
N ASN A 151 -12.18 4.17 -0.14
CA ASN A 151 -12.13 5.63 -0.17
C ASN A 151 -10.71 6.15 0.10
N PHE A 152 -9.96 5.51 0.99
CA PHE A 152 -8.57 5.84 1.27
C PHE A 152 -7.69 5.60 0.05
N ARG A 153 -7.85 4.46 -0.64
CA ARG A 153 -7.12 4.19 -1.90
C ARG A 153 -7.34 5.29 -2.94
N LEU A 154 -8.58 5.74 -3.12
CA LEU A 154 -8.92 6.79 -4.08
C LEU A 154 -8.34 8.15 -3.69
N LEU A 155 -8.50 8.59 -2.42
CA LEU A 155 -7.96 9.88 -1.98
C LEU A 155 -6.41 9.86 -2.00
N HIS A 156 -5.80 8.74 -1.61
CA HIS A 156 -4.36 8.57 -1.50
C HIS A 156 -3.69 8.68 -2.87
N ALA A 157 -4.16 7.91 -3.85
CA ALA A 157 -3.68 7.99 -5.23
C ALA A 157 -4.00 9.35 -5.85
N GLY A 158 -5.25 9.80 -5.73
CA GLY A 158 -5.74 11.01 -6.37
C GLY A 158 -4.94 12.25 -5.98
N PHE A 159 -4.82 12.55 -4.68
CA PHE A 159 -4.08 13.74 -4.25
C PHE A 159 -2.60 13.70 -4.62
N ARG A 160 -1.95 12.54 -4.51
CA ARG A 160 -0.54 12.38 -4.91
C ARG A 160 -0.37 12.64 -6.41
N ALA A 161 -1.26 12.12 -7.25
CA ALA A 161 -1.25 12.40 -8.68
C ALA A 161 -1.54 13.86 -9.01
N PHE A 162 -2.52 14.52 -8.35
CA PHE A 162 -2.81 15.93 -8.62
C PHE A 162 -1.65 16.85 -8.25
N ILE A 163 -0.96 16.58 -7.13
CA ILE A 163 0.24 17.32 -6.74
C ILE A 163 1.36 17.09 -7.77
N LEU A 164 1.56 15.85 -8.21
CA LEU A 164 2.60 15.55 -9.20
C LEU A 164 2.31 16.17 -10.57
N ILE A 165 1.05 16.08 -11.04
CA ILE A 165 0.61 16.68 -12.31
C ILE A 165 0.87 18.18 -12.27
N GLU A 166 0.50 18.87 -11.18
CA GLU A 166 0.77 20.31 -11.03
C GLU A 166 2.26 20.63 -11.22
N GLU A 167 3.17 19.87 -10.61
CA GLU A 167 4.61 20.09 -10.76
C GLU A 167 5.12 19.78 -12.17
N LEU A 168 4.54 18.80 -12.87
CA LEU A 168 4.88 18.44 -14.25
C LEU A 168 4.32 19.41 -15.29
N THR A 169 3.20 20.07 -15.00
CA THR A 169 2.49 20.96 -15.93
C THR A 169 2.70 22.44 -15.67
N LYS A 170 3.50 22.80 -14.66
CA LYS A 170 3.78 24.20 -14.32
C LYS A 170 4.34 25.02 -15.50
N ASP A 171 3.91 26.28 -15.52
CA ASP A 171 4.38 27.28 -16.47
C ASP A 171 5.90 27.41 -16.42
N PRO A 172 6.58 27.65 -17.56
CA PRO A 172 8.03 27.69 -17.62
C PRO A 172 8.69 28.65 -16.63
N GLU A 173 8.05 29.78 -16.31
CA GLU A 173 8.57 30.80 -15.39
C GLU A 173 8.59 30.35 -13.92
N CYS A 174 7.69 29.43 -13.54
CA CYS A 174 7.51 28.94 -12.17
C CYS A 174 7.93 27.48 -12.02
N ARG A 175 8.47 26.88 -13.09
CA ARG A 175 8.79 25.46 -13.15
C ARG A 175 10.04 25.14 -12.34
N LYS A 176 9.98 24.04 -11.60
CA LYS A 176 11.11 23.47 -10.86
C LYS A 176 12.03 22.70 -11.79
N GLU A 177 13.30 22.61 -11.41
CA GLU A 177 14.27 21.77 -12.11
C GLU A 177 13.91 20.28 -11.96
N ILE A 178 14.34 19.44 -12.90
CA ILE A 178 14.05 18.00 -12.87
C ILE A 178 14.49 17.33 -11.55
N PRO A 179 15.69 17.58 -10.97
CA PRO A 179 16.03 17.06 -9.66
C PRO A 179 15.02 17.43 -8.56
N GLN A 180 14.51 18.66 -8.58
CA GLN A 180 13.53 19.12 -7.60
C GLN A 180 12.17 18.43 -7.79
N ILE A 181 11.74 18.23 -9.04
CA ILE A 181 10.52 17.45 -9.36
C ILE A 181 10.71 16.00 -8.88
N MET A 182 11.86 15.39 -9.13
CA MET A 182 12.18 14.04 -8.64
C MET A 182 12.18 13.95 -7.11
N GLY A 183 12.66 14.99 -6.41
CA GLY A 183 12.60 15.03 -4.95
C GLY A 183 11.17 15.09 -4.41
N ILE A 184 10.28 15.84 -5.06
CA ILE A 184 8.85 15.85 -4.74
C ILE A 184 8.22 14.51 -5.09
N PHE A 185 8.57 13.94 -6.23
CA PHE A 185 8.06 12.65 -6.68
C PHE A 185 8.43 11.51 -5.70
N ASN A 186 9.70 11.43 -5.28
CA ASN A 186 10.16 10.44 -4.31
C ASN A 186 9.54 10.63 -2.91
N ALA A 187 9.03 11.83 -2.60
CA ALA A 187 8.28 12.07 -1.37
C ALA A 187 6.80 11.68 -1.49
N LEU A 188 6.21 11.77 -2.69
CA LEU A 188 4.82 11.39 -2.96
C LEU A 188 4.66 9.88 -3.14
N VAL A 189 5.62 9.27 -3.83
CA VAL A 189 5.62 7.85 -4.21
C VAL A 189 7.01 7.28 -3.89
N PRO A 190 7.37 7.11 -2.60
CA PRO A 190 8.68 6.60 -2.20
C PRO A 190 8.91 5.19 -2.76
N SER A 191 10.18 4.83 -3.01
CA SER A 191 10.55 3.49 -3.50
C SER A 191 10.33 2.41 -2.44
N ASP A 192 10.41 2.77 -1.16
CA ASP A 192 10.18 1.88 -0.02
C ASP A 192 9.56 2.64 1.14
N VAL A 193 8.92 1.89 2.03
CA VAL A 193 8.32 2.42 3.26
C VAL A 193 9.26 2.13 4.41
N PHE A 194 9.73 3.19 5.06
CA PHE A 194 10.69 3.09 6.17
C PHE A 194 9.95 2.85 7.47
N LEU A 195 9.84 1.59 7.88
CA LEU A 195 9.27 1.16 9.16
C LEU A 195 10.41 0.99 10.18
N GLU A 196 10.30 1.59 11.37
CA GLU A 196 11.33 1.48 12.43
C GLU A 196 11.00 0.38 13.45
N ASP A 197 9.74 0.31 13.87
CA ASP A 197 9.28 -0.57 14.94
C ASP A 197 8.34 -1.67 14.41
N GLU A 198 8.18 -2.78 15.15
CA GLU A 198 7.17 -3.80 14.82
C GLU A 198 5.73 -3.25 14.86
N ASP A 199 5.50 -2.16 15.59
CA ASP A 199 4.22 -1.47 15.68
C ASP A 199 3.99 -0.44 14.55
N ASP A 200 4.96 -0.27 13.64
CA ASP A 200 4.82 0.62 12.49
C ASP A 200 4.03 -0.03 11.37
N VAL A 201 3.08 0.74 10.85
CA VAL A 201 2.15 0.29 9.81
C VAL A 201 2.39 1.11 8.54
N ASP A 202 2.48 0.43 7.41
CA ASP A 202 2.51 1.07 6.10
C ASP A 202 1.09 1.56 5.73
N PRO A 203 0.88 2.89 5.58
CA PRO A 203 -0.41 3.41 5.15
C PRO A 203 -0.68 3.19 3.65
N THR A 204 0.29 2.77 2.85
CA THR A 204 0.19 2.73 1.39
C THR A 204 -0.81 1.68 0.92
N PRO A 205 -1.92 2.06 0.26
CA PRO A 205 -2.98 1.12 -0.12
C PRO A 205 -2.75 0.47 -1.48
N HIS A 206 -1.57 0.66 -2.06
CA HIS A 206 -1.22 0.25 -3.43
C HIS A 206 -0.18 -0.87 -3.43
N SER A 207 -0.23 -1.73 -4.44
CA SER A 207 0.78 -2.78 -4.57
C SER A 207 2.15 -2.19 -4.96
N PRO A 208 3.26 -2.84 -4.57
CA PRO A 208 4.60 -2.48 -5.03
C PRO A 208 4.70 -2.41 -6.56
N GLY A 209 4.04 -3.33 -7.28
CA GLY A 209 4.05 -3.31 -8.75
C GLY A 209 3.40 -2.05 -9.36
N LEU A 210 2.32 -1.54 -8.78
CA LEU A 210 1.71 -0.28 -9.23
C LEU A 210 2.64 0.90 -8.94
N ARG A 211 3.20 0.94 -7.72
CA ARG A 211 4.19 1.95 -7.30
C ARG A 211 5.37 2.00 -8.27
N ASP A 212 5.99 0.86 -8.54
CA ASP A 212 7.17 0.76 -9.40
C ASP A 212 6.85 1.15 -10.85
N SER A 213 5.65 0.82 -11.34
CA SER A 213 5.17 1.23 -12.67
C SER A 213 5.00 2.75 -12.78
N VAL A 214 4.45 3.39 -11.74
CA VAL A 214 4.32 4.86 -11.66
C VAL A 214 5.71 5.50 -11.60
N ARG A 215 6.61 4.97 -10.75
CA ARG A 215 7.99 5.45 -10.60
C ARG A 215 8.76 5.41 -11.91
N PHE A 216 8.76 4.26 -12.56
CA PHE A 216 9.41 4.10 -13.85
C PHE A 216 8.85 5.08 -14.88
N SER A 217 7.53 5.16 -15.02
CA SER A 217 6.93 5.97 -16.08
C SER A 217 7.14 7.48 -15.91
N VAL A 218 7.14 7.97 -14.66
CA VAL A 218 7.42 9.39 -14.37
C VAL A 218 8.89 9.69 -14.61
N PHE A 219 9.78 8.80 -14.19
CA PHE A 219 11.21 8.95 -14.41
C PHE A 219 11.56 8.91 -15.92
N GLU A 220 11.06 7.91 -16.64
CA GLU A 220 11.20 7.81 -18.10
C GLU A 220 10.72 9.07 -18.80
N HIS A 221 9.54 9.58 -18.41
CA HIS A 221 9.01 10.83 -18.94
C HIS A 221 9.96 12.00 -18.70
N LEU A 222 10.46 12.18 -17.48
CA LEU A 222 11.36 13.29 -17.14
C LEU A 222 12.71 13.22 -17.86
N MET A 223 13.19 12.01 -18.17
CA MET A 223 14.44 11.79 -18.92
C MET A 223 14.25 11.83 -20.44
N SER A 224 13.01 11.91 -20.92
CA SER A 224 12.70 11.94 -22.36
C SER A 224 13.04 13.29 -23.00
N ASP A 225 13.07 13.33 -24.32
CA ASP A 225 13.16 14.59 -25.08
C ASP A 225 11.99 15.53 -24.76
N GLN A 226 12.31 16.77 -24.37
CA GLN A 226 11.32 17.83 -24.18
C GLN A 226 10.15 17.39 -23.27
N PRO A 227 10.45 16.98 -22.00
CA PRO A 227 9.46 16.37 -21.11
C PRO A 227 8.30 17.32 -20.80
N PHE A 228 8.56 18.62 -20.89
CA PHE A 228 7.59 19.68 -20.64
C PHE A 228 6.90 20.23 -21.89
N SER A 229 7.00 19.53 -23.03
CA SER A 229 6.19 19.88 -24.19
C SER A 229 4.71 19.62 -23.89
N PRO A 230 3.76 20.42 -24.44
CA PRO A 230 2.34 20.24 -24.16
C PRO A 230 1.82 18.81 -24.45
N GLN A 231 2.36 18.19 -25.51
CA GLN A 231 2.03 16.82 -25.86
C GLN A 231 2.50 15.82 -24.80
N GLN A 232 3.75 15.92 -24.34
CA GLN A 232 4.29 15.02 -23.32
C GLN A 232 3.60 15.22 -21.96
N GLN A 233 3.30 16.46 -21.62
CA GLN A 233 2.53 16.81 -20.41
C GLN A 233 1.14 16.18 -20.40
N GLU A 234 0.41 16.21 -21.52
CA GLU A 234 -0.90 15.58 -21.60
C GLU A 234 -0.81 14.05 -21.55
N ILE A 235 0.22 13.45 -22.17
CA ILE A 235 0.45 12.00 -22.10
C ILE A 235 0.70 11.55 -20.66
N ILE A 236 1.60 12.20 -19.93
CA ILE A 236 1.91 11.78 -18.54
C ILE A 236 0.73 12.03 -17.61
N LYS A 237 -0.02 13.13 -17.80
CA LYS A 237 -1.25 13.42 -17.07
C LYS A 237 -2.31 12.35 -17.31
N MET A 238 -2.50 11.91 -18.55
CA MET A 238 -3.43 10.83 -18.89
C MET A 238 -3.01 9.51 -18.23
N LYS A 239 -1.72 9.17 -18.28
CA LYS A 239 -1.18 7.97 -17.61
C LYS A 239 -1.41 8.00 -16.10
N LEU A 240 -1.02 9.09 -15.43
CA LEU A 240 -1.19 9.27 -13.99
C LEU A 240 -2.66 9.22 -13.56
N SER A 241 -3.55 9.84 -14.33
CA SER A 241 -4.99 9.80 -14.07
C SER A 241 -5.56 8.39 -14.21
N GLY A 242 -5.08 7.63 -15.21
CA GLY A 242 -5.48 6.24 -15.44
C GLY A 242 -5.09 5.31 -14.30
N TRP A 243 -3.85 5.41 -13.79
CA TRP A 243 -3.37 4.54 -12.70
C TRP A 243 -4.03 4.82 -11.35
N CYS A 244 -4.46 6.06 -11.11
CA CYS A 244 -5.07 6.42 -9.85
C CYS A 244 -6.55 6.03 -9.76
N GLU A 245 -7.17 5.56 -10.86
CA GLU A 245 -8.61 5.28 -10.96
C GLU A 245 -9.49 6.50 -10.55
N VAL A 246 -8.91 7.70 -10.49
CA VAL A 246 -9.58 8.93 -10.08
C VAL A 246 -9.73 9.82 -11.32
N PRO A 247 -10.96 10.08 -11.79
CA PRO A 247 -11.18 10.88 -12.98
C PRO A 247 -10.95 12.39 -12.76
N GLY A 248 -10.88 12.86 -11.51
CA GLY A 248 -10.66 14.26 -11.20
C GLY A 248 -10.58 14.59 -9.71
N TYR A 249 -10.12 15.81 -9.43
CA TYR A 249 -9.95 16.31 -8.06
C TYR A 249 -11.24 16.26 -7.21
N PRO A 250 -12.44 16.61 -7.72
CA PRO A 250 -13.67 16.52 -6.94
C PRO A 250 -13.91 15.12 -6.35
N GLN A 251 -13.63 14.07 -7.13
CA GLN A 251 -13.84 12.68 -6.72
C GLN A 251 -12.87 12.26 -5.61
N ALA A 252 -11.57 12.61 -5.72
CA ALA A 252 -10.61 12.38 -4.64
C ALA A 252 -11.02 13.12 -3.35
N ARG A 253 -11.50 14.35 -3.49
CA ARG A 253 -11.97 15.14 -2.36
C ARG A 253 -13.21 14.53 -1.70
N ASP A 254 -14.17 14.07 -2.48
CA ASP A 254 -15.37 13.41 -1.96
C ASP A 254 -15.04 12.07 -1.30
N ALA A 255 -14.06 11.33 -1.82
CA ALA A 255 -13.51 10.14 -1.17
C ALA A 255 -12.86 10.51 0.19
N MET A 256 -12.09 11.60 0.25
CA MET A 256 -11.49 12.09 1.50
C MET A 256 -12.54 12.45 2.56
N VAL A 257 -13.58 13.18 2.19
CA VAL A 257 -14.65 13.56 3.13
C VAL A 257 -15.38 12.31 3.64
N ARG A 258 -15.71 11.37 2.75
CA ARG A 258 -16.35 10.10 3.12
C ARG A 258 -15.46 9.27 4.05
N TYR A 259 -14.21 9.09 3.69
CA TYR A 259 -13.21 8.40 4.51
C TYR A 259 -13.12 8.98 5.92
N CYS A 260 -13.04 10.32 6.06
CA CYS A 260 -12.97 10.95 7.37
C CYS A 260 -14.24 10.72 8.22
N GLU A 261 -15.42 10.65 7.60
CA GLU A 261 -16.68 10.33 8.32
C GLU A 261 -16.80 8.84 8.65
N GLU A 262 -16.37 7.95 7.75
CA GLU A 262 -16.36 6.51 7.97
C GLU A 262 -15.37 6.12 9.07
N PHE A 263 -14.18 6.73 9.10
CA PHE A 263 -13.22 6.54 10.18
C PHE A 263 -13.79 6.91 11.55
N LYS A 264 -14.55 8.01 11.67
CA LYS A 264 -15.22 8.37 12.94
C LYS A 264 -16.21 7.30 13.39
N LYS A 265 -16.95 6.70 12.46
CA LYS A 265 -17.90 5.63 12.76
C LYS A 265 -17.16 4.35 13.17
N LEU A 266 -16.12 3.99 12.43
CA LEU A 266 -15.25 2.84 12.72
C LEU A 266 -14.63 2.97 14.11
N GLU A 267 -14.09 4.15 14.44
CA GLU A 267 -13.55 4.45 15.77
C GLU A 267 -14.59 4.20 16.87
N GLY A 268 -15.82 4.66 16.68
CA GLY A 268 -16.92 4.43 17.62
C GLY A 268 -17.26 2.93 17.80
N VAL A 269 -17.28 2.16 16.71
CA VAL A 269 -17.56 0.71 16.75
C VAL A 269 -16.43 -0.04 17.46
N CYS A 270 -15.17 0.24 17.12
CA CYS A 270 -14.00 -0.37 17.77
C CYS A 270 -13.98 -0.10 19.27
N LEU A 271 -14.20 1.16 19.69
CA LEU A 271 -14.29 1.51 21.11
C LEU A 271 -15.44 0.81 21.82
N ALA A 272 -16.59 0.65 21.15
CA ALA A 272 -17.72 -0.09 21.73
C ALA A 272 -17.36 -1.56 21.98
N ILE A 273 -16.74 -2.24 21.01
CA ILE A 273 -16.27 -3.63 21.11
C ILE A 273 -15.27 -3.78 22.27
N MET A 274 -14.27 -2.90 22.35
CA MET A 274 -13.28 -2.92 23.43
C MET A 274 -13.91 -2.62 24.81
N SER A 275 -14.89 -1.72 24.89
CA SER A 275 -15.61 -1.46 26.15
C SER A 275 -16.47 -2.63 26.62
N ASP A 276 -17.04 -3.41 25.68
CA ASP A 276 -17.75 -4.64 25.99
C ASP A 276 -16.78 -5.70 26.53
N LEU A 277 -15.52 -5.68 26.08
CA LEU A 277 -14.45 -6.54 26.58
C LEU A 277 -14.09 -6.24 28.03
N GLU A 278 -13.83 -4.97 28.34
CA GLU A 278 -13.54 -4.53 29.71
C GLU A 278 -14.68 -4.95 30.65
N ARG A 279 -15.93 -4.65 30.27
CA ARG A 279 -17.12 -5.01 31.08
C ARG A 279 -17.29 -6.51 31.29
N LYS A 280 -16.94 -7.36 30.31
CA LYS A 280 -17.00 -8.82 30.46
C LYS A 280 -15.85 -9.34 31.32
N SER A 281 -14.64 -8.80 31.15
CA SER A 281 -13.47 -9.13 31.97
C SER A 281 -13.71 -8.84 33.47
N PHE A 282 -14.31 -7.68 33.80
CA PHE A 282 -14.68 -7.34 35.18
C PHE A 282 -15.77 -8.24 35.78
N ARG A 283 -16.55 -8.97 34.97
CA ARG A 283 -17.57 -9.91 35.44
C ARG A 283 -17.04 -11.32 35.70
N VAL A 284 -15.80 -11.62 35.29
CA VAL A 284 -15.19 -12.97 35.38
C VAL A 284 -14.08 -13.04 36.46
N GLY A 285 -13.80 -11.96 37.21
CA GLY A 285 -12.97 -11.96 38.43
C GLY A 285 -13.77 -12.27 39.72
N PRO A 286 -13.19 -12.93 40.72
CA PRO A 286 -13.75 -14.12 41.37
C PRO A 286 -14.91 -13.88 42.34
N TYR A 287 -15.99 -14.64 42.15
CA TYR A 287 -16.95 -14.92 43.21
C TYR A 287 -16.32 -15.83 44.28
N HIS A 288 -16.55 -15.47 45.54
CA HIS A 288 -16.35 -16.24 46.77
C HIS A 288 -14.92 -16.45 47.31
N VAL A 289 -14.44 -15.46 48.06
CA VAL A 289 -13.98 -15.75 49.42
C VAL A 289 -14.96 -15.11 50.39
N SER A 290 -15.63 -15.97 51.15
CA SER A 290 -16.59 -15.64 52.19
C SER A 290 -16.00 -14.60 53.16
N SER A 291 -16.54 -13.37 53.14
CA SER A 291 -16.24 -12.39 54.17
C SER A 291 -17.10 -12.70 55.38
N THR A 292 -16.44 -13.28 56.39
CA THR A 292 -16.99 -13.59 57.70
C THR A 292 -17.52 -12.32 58.35
N THR A 293 -18.71 -12.44 58.93
CA THR A 293 -19.33 -11.53 59.88
C THR A 293 -18.34 -10.78 60.78
N SER A 294 -18.34 -9.46 60.73
CA SER A 294 -18.17 -8.65 61.94
C SER A 294 -18.81 -7.28 61.80
N SER A 295 -19.64 -7.01 62.80
CA SER A 295 -20.46 -5.84 63.05
C SER A 295 -19.64 -4.60 63.40
N THR A 296 -20.20 -3.45 63.00
CA THR A 296 -20.20 -2.14 63.71
C THR A 296 -18.87 -1.62 64.23
N VAL A 297 -18.42 -0.46 63.73
CA VAL A 297 -18.44 0.81 64.50
C VAL A 297 -18.51 1.99 63.51
N PHE A 298 -19.51 2.86 63.67
CA PHE A 298 -19.52 4.21 63.13
C PHE A 298 -18.47 5.04 63.86
N ASN A 299 -17.59 5.74 63.16
CA ASN A 299 -17.05 6.99 63.69
C ASN A 299 -16.87 8.00 62.54
N THR A 300 -17.73 9.00 62.59
CA THR A 300 -17.57 10.29 61.93
C THR A 300 -16.55 11.09 62.73
N ASP A 301 -15.49 11.58 62.10
CA ASP A 301 -14.86 12.82 62.54
C ASP A 301 -14.10 13.53 61.42
N ASN A 302 -14.32 14.84 61.39
CA ASN A 302 -13.77 15.82 60.47
C ASN A 302 -12.27 16.07 60.76
N SER A 303 -11.45 16.29 59.73
CA SER A 303 -10.55 17.47 59.65
C SER A 303 -9.63 17.49 58.42
N ARG A 304 -9.18 18.71 58.13
CA ARG A 304 -8.53 19.23 56.92
C ARG A 304 -7.02 18.92 56.80
N SER A 305 -6.59 19.00 55.54
CA SER A 305 -5.34 19.59 54.99
C SER A 305 -4.03 18.81 54.92
N SER A 306 -3.47 18.91 53.69
CA SER A 306 -2.07 19.14 53.31
C SER A 306 -1.08 17.98 53.28
N GLY A 307 -0.27 17.96 52.20
CA GLY A 307 1.15 17.63 52.32
C GLY A 307 1.66 16.53 51.40
N PHE A 308 2.28 16.94 50.30
CA PHE A 308 3.27 16.19 49.53
C PHE A 308 4.28 15.45 50.41
N SER A 309 4.67 14.22 50.03
CA SER A 309 6.07 13.79 50.11
C SER A 309 6.36 12.57 49.23
N ALA A 310 7.53 12.60 48.61
CA ALA A 310 8.05 11.65 47.65
C ALA A 310 9.10 10.71 48.26
N ASN A 311 9.34 9.60 47.53
CA ASN A 311 10.51 8.71 47.50
C ASN A 311 10.73 7.75 48.69
N THR A 312 10.82 6.44 48.41
CA THR A 312 12.08 5.73 48.06
C THR A 312 11.90 4.20 48.09
N THR A 313 12.14 3.55 46.94
CA THR A 313 12.88 2.29 46.66
C THR A 313 12.96 1.14 47.68
N GLN A 314 12.57 -0.08 47.26
CA GLN A 314 13.34 -1.36 47.31
C GLN A 314 12.49 -2.50 46.71
N SER A 315 12.91 -3.09 45.58
CA SER A 315 13.61 -4.38 45.45
C SER A 315 12.77 -5.62 45.80
N ALA A 316 12.51 -6.47 44.80
CA ALA A 316 12.58 -7.94 44.94
C ALA A 316 12.42 -8.64 43.58
N SER A 317 13.50 -9.26 43.14
CA SER A 317 13.58 -10.36 42.19
C SER A 317 12.79 -11.58 42.66
N ALA A 318 12.11 -12.30 41.75
CA ALA A 318 11.71 -13.68 41.98
C ALA A 318 11.80 -14.50 40.68
N ILE A 319 12.89 -15.26 40.61
CA ILE A 319 13.09 -16.45 39.80
C ILE A 319 12.16 -17.54 40.31
N PHE A 320 11.51 -18.30 39.43
CA PHE A 320 11.19 -19.70 39.72
C PHE A 320 11.34 -20.57 38.47
N THR A 321 12.16 -21.60 38.64
CA THR A 321 12.45 -22.68 37.69
C THR A 321 11.89 -24.00 38.25
N LEU A 322 11.67 -24.96 37.34
CA LEU A 322 11.52 -26.42 37.52
C LEU A 322 10.12 -26.93 37.95
N ALA A 323 9.55 -28.02 37.42
CA ALA A 323 10.12 -29.15 36.66
C ALA A 323 9.04 -30.00 35.93
N THR A 324 9.38 -30.53 34.73
CA THR A 324 9.32 -31.95 34.22
C THR A 324 8.10 -32.87 34.51
N SER A 325 7.66 -33.85 33.70
CA SER A 325 8.02 -34.46 32.39
C SER A 325 6.83 -35.29 31.87
N ASN A 326 6.74 -35.57 30.57
CA ASN A 326 6.85 -36.93 30.01
C ASN A 326 6.62 -36.98 28.49
N ASP A 327 7.56 -37.65 27.82
CA ASP A 327 7.65 -37.97 26.40
C ASP A 327 6.65 -39.04 25.93
N ASN A 328 6.36 -39.07 24.62
CA ASN A 328 6.53 -40.30 23.85
C ASN A 328 6.66 -40.08 22.33
N GLN A 329 7.56 -40.86 21.74
CA GLN A 329 8.04 -40.87 20.36
C GLN A 329 7.12 -41.66 19.39
N GLY A 330 7.32 -41.47 18.07
CA GLY A 330 7.41 -42.62 17.15
C GLY A 330 6.65 -42.59 15.82
N SER A 331 7.36 -42.23 14.74
CA SER A 331 7.49 -42.93 13.44
C SER A 331 6.29 -43.20 12.50
N ALA A 332 6.45 -42.76 11.23
CA ALA A 332 5.83 -43.31 10.01
C ALA A 332 6.50 -44.66 9.60
N PRO A 333 5.99 -45.52 8.67
CA PRO A 333 5.93 -45.20 7.20
C PRO A 333 4.95 -46.00 6.26
N THR A 334 4.76 -45.48 5.03
CA THR A 334 4.47 -46.12 3.69
C THR A 334 3.13 -46.79 3.25
N THR A 335 2.65 -46.29 2.09
CA THR A 335 1.73 -46.67 0.96
C THR A 335 1.65 -48.18 0.53
N PRO A 336 0.83 -48.67 -0.47
CA PRO A 336 0.00 -48.01 -1.52
C PRO A 336 -1.36 -48.66 -1.98
N LEU A 337 -2.14 -47.95 -2.83
CA LEU A 337 -2.77 -48.35 -4.12
C LEU A 337 -4.19 -47.74 -4.41
N SER A 338 -4.24 -46.98 -5.52
CA SER A 338 -5.41 -46.54 -6.34
C SER A 338 -5.94 -47.73 -7.20
N PRO A 339 -7.05 -47.74 -8.00
CA PRO A 339 -7.74 -46.70 -8.81
C PRO A 339 -9.32 -46.70 -8.69
N TRP A 340 -10.19 -45.82 -9.21
CA TRP A 340 -10.24 -44.87 -10.35
C TRP A 340 -11.47 -43.92 -10.20
N VAL A 341 -11.28 -42.60 -10.46
CA VAL A 341 -12.09 -41.60 -11.26
C VAL A 341 -13.60 -41.39 -10.92
N VAL A 342 -14.28 -40.22 -10.92
CA VAL A 342 -14.13 -38.89 -11.56
C VAL A 342 -14.92 -37.85 -10.73
N SER A 343 -14.37 -36.65 -10.52
CA SER A 343 -15.02 -35.34 -10.80
C SER A 343 -14.17 -34.22 -10.18
N THR A 344 -13.06 -33.90 -10.86
CA THR A 344 -12.25 -32.73 -10.57
C THR A 344 -12.59 -31.62 -11.58
N SER A 345 -13.27 -30.58 -11.11
CA SER A 345 -13.24 -29.27 -11.75
C SER A 345 -11.91 -28.62 -11.40
N HIS A 346 -10.98 -28.61 -12.35
CA HIS A 346 -9.66 -28.00 -12.19
C HIS A 346 -9.69 -26.49 -12.47
N PRO A 347 -9.20 -25.65 -11.53
CA PRO A 347 -8.93 -24.24 -11.77
C PRO A 347 -7.46 -24.10 -12.21
N LEU A 348 -7.21 -24.06 -13.51
CA LEU A 348 -5.84 -23.92 -14.04
C LEU A 348 -5.56 -22.61 -14.79
N LEU A 349 -6.40 -21.58 -14.64
CA LEU A 349 -6.18 -20.30 -15.34
C LEU A 349 -6.60 -19.06 -14.53
N LYS A 350 -6.26 -19.01 -13.24
CA LYS A 350 -6.32 -17.75 -12.49
C LYS A 350 -5.04 -17.57 -11.67
N GLY A 351 -4.20 -16.63 -12.11
CA GLY A 351 -3.09 -16.11 -11.30
C GLY A 351 -1.68 -16.62 -11.62
N MET A 352 -1.27 -16.64 -12.89
CA MET A 352 0.17 -16.68 -13.21
C MET A 352 0.64 -15.32 -13.76
N PRO A 353 1.67 -14.68 -13.18
CA PRO A 353 2.25 -13.45 -13.72
C PRO A 353 3.06 -13.76 -14.99
N GLY A 354 2.99 -12.87 -15.99
CA GLY A 354 3.77 -12.97 -17.24
C GLY A 354 2.99 -13.30 -18.53
N ARG A 355 1.66 -13.11 -18.56
CA ARG A 355 0.82 -13.33 -19.75
C ARG A 355 0.06 -12.08 -20.24
N GLU A 356 0.60 -10.88 -20.01
CA GLU A 356 0.01 -9.64 -20.56
C GLU A 356 0.43 -9.31 -22.01
N MET A 357 1.44 -9.98 -22.58
CA MET A 357 1.99 -9.60 -23.90
C MET A 357 2.10 -10.81 -24.83
N SER A 358 0.97 -11.23 -25.39
CA SER A 358 0.93 -11.91 -26.68
C SER A 358 0.21 -10.99 -27.67
N PRO A 359 0.80 -10.63 -28.82
CA PRO A 359 0.26 -9.66 -29.78
C PRO A 359 -0.93 -10.16 -30.60
N ALA A 360 -1.80 -10.98 -30.01
CA ALA A 360 -2.94 -11.59 -30.68
C ALA A 360 -4.19 -11.51 -29.79
N LYS A 361 -4.64 -10.28 -29.49
CA LYS A 361 -6.00 -10.01 -28.99
C LYS A 361 -6.42 -8.55 -29.13
N THR A 362 -5.85 -7.82 -30.09
CA THR A 362 -6.34 -6.48 -30.44
C THR A 362 -7.27 -6.66 -31.63
N ASP A 363 -8.58 -6.53 -31.39
CA ASP A 363 -9.55 -6.39 -32.46
C ASP A 363 -9.34 -5.01 -33.12
N GLY A 364 -8.50 -4.99 -34.17
CA GLY A 364 -8.16 -3.76 -34.89
C GLY A 364 -9.38 -3.08 -35.51
N ALA A 365 -10.48 -3.80 -35.76
CA ALA A 365 -11.70 -3.23 -36.30
C ALA A 365 -12.48 -2.40 -35.28
N LEU A 366 -12.38 -2.76 -34.00
CA LEU A 366 -12.95 -2.00 -32.88
C LEU A 366 -12.21 -0.68 -32.63
N PHE A 367 -10.89 -0.65 -32.89
CA PHE A 367 -10.10 0.59 -32.84
C PHE A 367 -10.35 1.51 -34.05
N SER A 368 -10.74 0.97 -35.20
CA SER A 368 -11.05 1.75 -36.40
C SER A 368 -12.54 2.10 -36.57
N GLN A 369 -13.41 1.74 -35.62
CA GLN A 369 -14.87 1.90 -35.69
C GLN A 369 -15.50 1.32 -36.97
N ASP A 370 -14.90 0.27 -37.54
CA ASP A 370 -15.45 -0.41 -38.72
C ASP A 370 -16.47 -1.46 -38.28
N LEU A 371 -17.73 -1.03 -38.18
CA LEU A 371 -18.87 -1.86 -37.75
C LEU A 371 -19.30 -2.91 -38.80
N SER A 372 -18.65 -2.95 -39.97
CA SER A 372 -18.97 -3.89 -41.05
C SER A 372 -18.07 -5.13 -41.06
N ALA A 373 -16.99 -5.13 -40.28
CA ALA A 373 -16.08 -6.26 -40.17
C ALA A 373 -16.69 -7.38 -39.30
N SER A 374 -16.71 -8.61 -39.83
CA SER A 374 -17.10 -9.78 -39.05
C SER A 374 -16.15 -9.97 -37.86
N PRO A 375 -16.64 -10.27 -36.65
CA PRO A 375 -15.78 -10.49 -35.49
C PRO A 375 -14.90 -11.74 -35.71
N VAL A 376 -13.58 -11.57 -35.69
CA VAL A 376 -12.63 -12.65 -35.95
C VAL A 376 -11.99 -13.15 -34.64
N LEU A 377 -12.09 -14.48 -34.45
CA LEU A 377 -11.44 -15.36 -33.47
C LEU A 377 -12.10 -15.55 -32.09
N SER A 378 -13.27 -16.18 -32.09
CA SER A 378 -13.65 -17.11 -31.02
C SER A 378 -12.71 -18.33 -31.05
N TYR A 379 -11.66 -18.33 -30.22
CA TYR A 379 -10.91 -19.55 -29.93
C TYR A 379 -11.81 -20.50 -29.13
N PRO A 380 -11.95 -21.78 -29.54
CA PRO A 380 -12.73 -22.75 -28.78
C PRO A 380 -12.00 -23.14 -27.49
N ASP A 381 -12.74 -23.24 -26.38
CA ASP A 381 -12.25 -23.64 -25.05
C ASP A 381 -11.70 -25.08 -24.96
N ASN A 382 -11.58 -25.79 -26.09
CA ASN A 382 -11.16 -27.19 -26.14
C ASN A 382 -9.89 -27.34 -27.03
N LEU A 383 -8.74 -27.43 -26.38
CA LEU A 383 -7.41 -27.57 -27.01
C LEU A 383 -7.04 -29.02 -27.39
N SER A 384 -7.98 -29.98 -27.30
CA SER A 384 -7.71 -31.40 -27.61
C SER A 384 -7.29 -31.67 -29.06
N LYS A 385 -7.45 -30.69 -29.96
CA LYS A 385 -7.10 -30.78 -31.38
C LYS A 385 -5.94 -29.89 -31.80
N THR A 386 -5.27 -29.22 -30.87
CA THR A 386 -4.15 -28.32 -31.16
C THR A 386 -2.87 -29.13 -31.31
N GLU A 387 -2.20 -29.04 -32.47
CA GLU A 387 -0.83 -29.55 -32.62
C GLU A 387 0.14 -28.62 -31.89
N PHE A 388 1.26 -29.14 -31.39
CA PHE A 388 2.27 -28.33 -30.68
C PHE A 388 3.66 -28.53 -31.30
N PHE A 389 4.40 -27.44 -31.46
CA PHE A 389 5.83 -27.47 -31.71
C PHE A 389 6.57 -27.70 -30.41
N GLN A 390 7.47 -28.69 -30.43
CA GLN A 390 8.33 -29.00 -29.30
C GLN A 390 9.76 -28.55 -29.61
N HIS A 391 10.39 -27.84 -28.68
CA HIS A 391 11.76 -27.35 -28.86
C HIS A 391 12.74 -28.54 -29.05
N PRO A 392 13.69 -28.51 -30.01
CA PRO A 392 14.49 -29.69 -30.39
C PRO A 392 15.30 -30.34 -29.26
N PHE A 393 15.60 -29.58 -28.20
CA PHE A 393 16.37 -30.02 -27.05
C PHE A 393 15.54 -30.69 -25.94
N THR A 394 14.21 -30.65 -25.99
CA THR A 394 13.35 -31.24 -24.93
C THR A 394 13.53 -32.75 -24.77
N ARG A 395 13.81 -33.47 -25.86
CA ARG A 395 13.99 -34.93 -25.83
C ARG A 395 15.22 -35.37 -25.03
N LYS A 396 16.16 -34.46 -24.75
CA LYS A 396 17.37 -34.73 -23.98
C LYS A 396 17.26 -34.37 -22.50
N LEU A 397 16.18 -33.67 -22.12
CA LEU A 397 16.03 -33.10 -20.77
C LEU A 397 15.23 -34.01 -19.82
N ASP A 398 14.63 -35.10 -20.31
CA ASP A 398 13.87 -36.09 -19.53
C ASP A 398 12.88 -35.45 -18.52
N MET A 399 12.22 -34.37 -18.96
CA MET A 399 11.28 -33.57 -18.15
C MET A 399 9.83 -33.92 -18.46
N LEU A 400 8.94 -33.73 -17.48
CA LEU A 400 7.51 -33.96 -17.66
C LEU A 400 6.88 -32.86 -18.55
N PRO A 401 5.83 -33.17 -19.34
CA PRO A 401 5.21 -32.21 -20.27
C PRO A 401 4.75 -30.90 -19.63
N VAL A 402 4.32 -30.94 -18.37
CA VAL A 402 3.87 -29.76 -17.60
C VAL A 402 5.05 -28.81 -17.32
N GLU A 403 6.22 -29.36 -17.01
CA GLU A 403 7.45 -28.58 -16.78
C GLU A 403 7.94 -27.97 -18.10
N GLN A 404 7.87 -28.72 -19.20
CA GLN A 404 8.21 -28.22 -20.52
C GLN A 404 7.30 -27.05 -20.95
N ALA A 405 6.00 -27.13 -20.64
CA ALA A 405 5.05 -26.05 -20.91
C ALA A 405 5.32 -24.81 -20.03
N THR A 406 5.65 -25.03 -18.75
CA THR A 406 5.98 -23.94 -17.81
C THR A 406 7.23 -23.18 -18.26
N LEU A 407 8.20 -23.88 -18.86
CA LEU A 407 9.42 -23.31 -19.39
C LEU A 407 9.30 -22.80 -20.85
N GLY A 408 8.11 -22.84 -21.44
CA GLY A 408 7.88 -22.36 -22.82
C GLY A 408 8.51 -23.23 -23.92
N LEU A 409 8.86 -24.48 -23.61
CA LEU A 409 9.51 -25.42 -24.54
C LEU A 409 8.52 -26.15 -25.47
N VAL A 410 7.22 -25.93 -25.26
CA VAL A 410 6.12 -26.46 -26.07
C VAL A 410 5.21 -25.29 -26.45
N LEU A 411 5.07 -25.02 -27.75
CA LEU A 411 4.28 -23.92 -28.29
C LEU A 411 3.16 -24.47 -29.18
N PRO A 412 1.92 -23.95 -29.10
CA PRO A 412 0.86 -24.38 -30.01
C PRO A 412 1.24 -24.03 -31.45
N ARG A 413 1.10 -25.03 -32.34
CA ARG A 413 1.31 -24.88 -33.77
C ARG A 413 0.09 -24.18 -34.36
N GLU A 414 0.35 -23.10 -35.07
CA GLU A 414 -0.68 -22.43 -35.86
C GLU A 414 -1.10 -23.39 -36.99
N ILE A 415 -2.39 -23.70 -37.06
CA ILE A 415 -2.95 -24.47 -38.16
C ILE A 415 -3.26 -23.45 -39.24
N ASP A 416 -2.51 -23.47 -40.34
CA ASP A 416 -2.80 -22.66 -41.52
C ASP A 416 -4.18 -23.07 -42.06
N SER A 417 -5.23 -22.35 -41.68
CA SER A 417 -6.54 -22.45 -42.33
C SER A 417 -6.65 -21.37 -43.42
N ARG A 418 -5.82 -21.50 -44.46
CA ARG A 418 -6.06 -20.83 -45.74
C ARG A 418 -5.69 -21.79 -46.87
N ASP A 419 -6.69 -22.52 -47.34
CA ASP A 419 -6.72 -22.93 -48.74
C ASP A 419 -6.82 -21.64 -49.58
N PHE A 420 -5.81 -21.38 -50.40
CA PHE A 420 -5.92 -20.50 -51.56
C PHE A 420 -5.86 -21.36 -52.82
#